data_AF-A0AAV0XM28-F1
#
_entry.id   AF-A0AAV0XM28-F1
#
_cell.length_a   1.000
_cell.length_b   1.000
_cell.length_c   1.000
_cell.angle_alpha   90.00
_cell.angle_beta   90.00
_cell.angle_gamma   90.00
#
_symmetry.space_group_name_H-M   'P 1'
#
loop_
_entity.id
_entity.type
_entity.pdbx_description
1 polymer ?
#
loop_
_entity_poly.entity_id
_entity_poly.type
_entity_poly.pdbx_seq_one_letter_code
_entity_poly.pdbx_strand_id
1 'polypeptide(L)'
;MPLSESLDILEKVQIQLQMAQGNEGQKVYEKFETVLNKNSGLKILKQISKIIGGESDNMDDLPEDLTTNDLIFYKFAPITSVDVERSFSIYKNLLTDNQRSFKLENIRKYILLQCNTGNQEG
;
A
#
# COMPACT_ATOMS: atom_id res chain seq x y z
N MET A 1 3.53 -4.53 -9.61
CA MET A 1 4.24 -3.27 -9.87
C MET A 1 5.34 -3.14 -8.83
N PRO A 2 6.60 -2.91 -9.21
CA PRO A 2 7.67 -2.58 -8.28
C PRO A 2 7.33 -1.35 -7.42
N LEU A 3 7.91 -1.30 -6.22
CA LEU A 3 7.76 -0.18 -5.30
C LEU A 3 8.26 1.13 -5.93
N SER A 4 9.40 1.10 -6.62
CA SER A 4 9.98 2.25 -7.31
C SER A 4 9.02 2.84 -8.35
N GLU A 5 8.49 1.99 -9.25
CA GLU A 5 7.51 2.42 -10.25
C GLU A 5 6.25 3.03 -9.61
N SER A 6 5.80 2.46 -8.49
CA SER A 6 4.63 2.97 -7.77
C SER A 6 4.90 4.36 -7.17
N LEU A 7 6.09 4.57 -6.61
CA LEU A 7 6.52 5.86 -6.07
C LEU A 7 6.70 6.91 -7.17
N ASP A 8 7.21 6.53 -8.35
CA ASP A 8 7.31 7.43 -9.50
C ASP A 8 5.94 7.93 -9.96
N ILE A 9 4.93 7.05 -9.95
CA ILE A 9 3.54 7.44 -10.27
C ILE A 9 3.02 8.43 -9.22
N LEU A 10 3.29 8.17 -7.93
CA LEU A 10 2.88 9.06 -6.85
C LEU A 10 3.51 10.45 -6.99
N GLU A 11 4.79 10.53 -7.36
CA GLU A 11 5.49 11.80 -7.60
C GLU A 11 4.92 12.54 -8.81
N LYS A 12 4.60 11.83 -9.90
CA LYS A 12 3.92 12.43 -11.07
C LYS A 12 2.56 13.01 -10.68
N VAL A 13 1.78 12.29 -9.86
CA VAL A 13 0.48 12.79 -9.36
C VAL A 13 0.68 14.04 -8.49
N GLN A 14 1.70 14.04 -7.62
CA GLN A 14 2.03 15.19 -6.78
C GLN A 14 2.33 16.43 -7.62
N ILE A 15 3.15 16.29 -8.68
CA ILE A 15 3.48 17.38 -9.61
C ILE A 15 2.21 17.89 -10.32
N GLN A 16 1.37 16.97 -10.82
CA GLN A 16 0.13 17.36 -11.50
C GLN A 16 -0.86 18.09 -10.58
N LEU A 17 -0.99 17.66 -9.32
CA LEU A 17 -1.83 18.33 -8.34
C LEU A 17 -1.28 19.70 -7.95
N GLN A 18 0.05 19.84 -7.85
CA GLN A 18 0.69 21.12 -7.58
C GLN A 18 0.41 22.16 -8.68
N MET A 19 0.28 21.71 -9.94
CA MET A 19 -0.05 22.57 -11.08
C MET A 19 -1.52 22.98 -11.13
N ALA A 20 -2.40 22.40 -10.30
CA ALA A 20 -3.82 22.73 -10.29
C ALA A 20 -4.03 24.17 -9.80
N GLN A 21 -4.62 25.00 -10.66
CA GLN A 21 -4.86 26.41 -10.36
C GLN A 21 -6.18 26.63 -9.61
N GLY A 22 -6.25 27.74 -8.89
CA GLY A 22 -7.45 28.18 -8.17
C GLY A 22 -7.56 27.63 -6.74
N ASN A 23 -8.48 28.21 -5.97
CA ASN A 23 -8.64 27.92 -4.54
C ASN A 23 -8.94 26.45 -4.25
N GLU A 24 -9.78 25.81 -5.07
CA GLU A 24 -10.11 24.39 -4.90
C GLU A 24 -8.92 23.48 -5.24
N GLY A 25 -8.15 23.80 -6.30
CA GLY A 25 -6.93 23.06 -6.64
C GLY A 25 -5.90 23.10 -5.52
N GLN A 26 -5.69 24.29 -4.94
CA GLN A 26 -4.79 24.48 -3.81
C GLN A 26 -5.24 23.68 -2.58
N LYS A 27 -6.54 23.72 -2.22
CA LYS A 27 -7.07 22.91 -1.10
C LYS A 27 -6.85 21.42 -1.30
N VAL A 28 -7.03 20.92 -2.52
CA VAL A 28 -6.81 19.50 -2.85
C VAL A 28 -5.33 19.14 -2.68
N TYR A 29 -4.42 19.97 -3.21
CA TYR A 29 -2.98 19.74 -3.06
C TYR A 29 -2.53 19.80 -1.59
N GLU A 30 -2.99 20.79 -0.82
CA GLU A 30 -2.68 20.90 0.61
C GLU A 30 -3.18 19.68 1.39
N LYS A 31 -4.37 19.18 1.06
CA LYS A 31 -4.91 17.95 1.65
C LYS A 31 -4.06 16.73 1.29
N PHE A 32 -3.67 16.61 0.03
CA PHE A 32 -2.81 15.54 -0.46
C PHE A 32 -1.47 15.52 0.30
N GLU A 33 -0.77 16.65 0.34
CA GLU A 33 0.49 16.80 1.09
C GLU A 33 0.31 16.47 2.57
N THR A 34 -0.75 16.98 3.20
CA THR A 34 -1.04 16.71 4.61
C THR A 34 -1.20 15.21 4.88
N VAL A 35 -1.87 14.48 3.98
CA VAL A 35 -2.06 13.03 4.11
C VAL A 35 -0.74 12.29 3.93
N LEU A 36 0.06 12.63 2.91
CA LEU A 36 1.35 11.99 2.68
C LEU A 36 2.34 12.24 3.83
N ASN A 37 2.41 13.48 4.32
CA ASN A 37 3.33 13.85 5.39
C ASN A 37 3.01 13.20 6.74
N LYS A 38 1.73 12.90 6.99
CA LYS A 38 1.26 12.15 8.16
C LYS A 38 1.49 10.64 8.05
N ASN A 39 1.72 10.11 6.85
CA ASN A 39 1.97 8.69 6.63
C ASN A 39 3.46 8.37 6.84
N SER A 40 3.83 7.95 8.05
CA SER A 40 5.20 7.52 8.37
C SER A 40 5.62 6.27 7.58
N GLY A 41 4.70 5.34 7.32
CA GLY A 41 4.97 4.14 6.53
C GLY A 41 5.41 4.44 5.11
N LEU A 42 4.82 5.46 4.47
CA LEU A 42 5.26 5.91 3.15
C LEU A 42 6.69 6.47 3.17
N LYS A 43 7.09 7.16 4.25
CA LYS A 43 8.48 7.66 4.40
C LYS A 43 9.48 6.52 4.48
N ILE A 44 9.16 5.49 5.27
CA ILE A 44 9.94 4.26 5.39
C ILE A 44 10.06 3.59 4.01
N LEU A 45 8.94 3.41 3.29
CA LEU A 45 8.96 2.80 1.95
C LEU A 45 9.78 3.58 0.93
N LYS A 46 9.75 4.92 0.97
CA LYS A 46 10.63 5.75 0.12
C LYS A 46 12.11 5.50 0.42
N GLN A 47 12.47 5.40 1.70
CA GLN A 47 13.85 5.12 2.10
C GLN A 47 14.30 3.72 1.67
N ILE A 48 13.46 2.71 1.91
CA ILE A 48 13.71 1.33 1.45
C ILE A 48 13.89 1.29 -0.07
N SER A 49 13.05 1.98 -0.83
CA SER A 49 13.17 2.03 -2.30
C SER A 49 14.50 2.62 -2.76
N LYS A 50 15.00 3.68 -2.10
CA LYS A 50 16.31 4.26 -2.41
C LYS A 50 17.46 3.30 -2.12
N ILE A 51 17.39 2.56 -1.02
CA ILE A 51 18.40 1.54 -0.68
C ILE A 51 18.40 0.40 -1.69
N ILE A 52 17.23 -0.12 -2.05
CA ILE A 52 17.11 -1.17 -3.08
C ILE A 52 17.63 -0.67 -4.44
N GLY A 53 17.42 0.61 -4.75
CA GLY A 53 17.92 1.26 -5.96
C GLY A 53 19.42 1.60 -5.95
N GLY A 54 20.10 1.47 -4.80
CA GLY A 54 21.51 1.85 -4.64
C GLY A 54 21.75 3.37 -4.57
N GLU A 55 20.71 4.16 -4.30
CA GLU A 55 20.79 5.63 -4.18
C GLU A 55 21.20 6.08 -2.77
N SER A 56 21.02 5.23 -1.76
CA SER A 56 21.36 5.53 -0.37
C SER A 56 21.64 4.25 0.42
N ASP A 57 22.60 4.28 1.34
CA ASP A 57 22.87 3.16 2.27
C ASP A 57 22.41 3.46 3.71
N ASN A 58 21.68 4.57 3.91
CA ASN A 58 21.25 5.03 5.22
C ASN A 58 20.05 4.22 5.73
N MET A 59 20.22 3.56 6.88
CA MET A 59 19.19 2.78 7.58
C MET A 59 18.62 3.47 8.83
N ASP A 60 19.08 4.66 9.19
CA ASP A 60 18.75 5.33 10.46
C ASP A 60 17.25 5.63 10.61
N ASP A 61 16.55 5.85 9.50
CA ASP A 61 15.10 6.13 9.45
C ASP A 61 14.24 4.85 9.36
N LEU A 62 14.86 3.67 9.40
CA LEU A 62 14.18 2.38 9.33
C LEU A 62 14.01 1.77 10.74
N PRO A 63 13.00 0.91 10.93
CA PRO A 63 12.85 0.16 12.18
C PRO A 63 14.12 -0.65 12.52
N GLU A 64 14.53 -0.65 13.80
CA GLU A 64 15.74 -1.35 14.26
C GLU A 64 15.72 -2.87 14.02
N ASP A 65 14.52 -3.45 13.92
CA ASP A 65 14.30 -4.87 13.64
C ASP A 65 14.42 -5.23 12.15
N LEU A 66 14.52 -4.23 11.27
CA LEU A 66 14.62 -4.42 9.83
C LEU A 66 16.08 -4.64 9.41
N THR A 67 16.39 -5.80 8.82
CA THR A 67 17.73 -6.08 8.31
C THR A 67 17.84 -5.77 6.81
N THR A 68 19.06 -5.63 6.29
CA THR A 68 19.31 -5.47 4.86
C THR A 68 18.72 -6.59 4.01
N ASN A 69 18.70 -7.82 4.54
CA ASN A 69 18.09 -8.96 3.85
C ASN A 69 16.57 -8.83 3.78
N ASP A 70 15.93 -8.18 4.75
CA ASP A 70 14.48 -8.00 4.76
C ASP A 70 14.01 -6.97 3.72
N LEU A 71 14.88 -6.01 3.37
CA LEU A 71 14.55 -4.97 2.38
C LEU A 71 14.14 -5.55 1.03
N ILE A 72 14.70 -6.69 0.62
CA ILE A 72 14.38 -7.30 -0.68
C ILE A 72 12.89 -7.68 -0.79
N PHE A 73 12.23 -8.00 0.33
CA PHE A 73 10.80 -8.33 0.35
C PHE A 73 9.90 -7.13 0.05
N TYR A 74 10.43 -5.91 0.20
CA TYR A 74 9.70 -4.67 -0.10
C TYR A 74 9.77 -4.26 -1.56
N LYS A 75 10.53 -4.97 -2.41
CA LYS A 75 10.65 -4.67 -3.85
C LYS A 75 9.29 -4.54 -4.55
N PHE A 76 8.28 -5.28 -4.10
CA PHE A 76 6.92 -5.26 -4.63
C PHE A 76 5.88 -4.87 -3.57
N ALA A 77 6.29 -4.12 -2.54
CA ALA A 77 5.37 -3.66 -1.51
C ALA A 77 4.30 -2.74 -2.13
N PRO A 78 2.99 -3.03 -1.93
CA PRO A 78 1.93 -2.19 -2.43
C PRO A 78 1.84 -0.91 -1.60
N ILE A 79 1.76 0.26 -2.26
CA ILE A 79 1.53 1.56 -1.61
C ILE A 79 0.06 2.02 -1.67
N THR A 80 -0.80 1.24 -2.32
CA THR A 80 -2.24 1.52 -2.44
C THR A 80 -3.06 0.42 -1.79
N SER A 81 -4.21 0.77 -1.23
CA SER A 81 -5.16 -0.16 -0.63
C SER A 81 -6.07 -0.84 -1.65
N VAL A 82 -5.94 -0.58 -2.96
CA VAL A 82 -6.89 -1.01 -3.99
C VAL A 82 -7.07 -2.53 -3.99
N ASP A 83 -5.99 -3.31 -3.90
CA ASP A 83 -6.04 -4.77 -3.88
C ASP A 83 -6.72 -5.32 -2.62
N VAL A 84 -6.50 -4.64 -1.48
CA VAL A 84 -7.14 -4.94 -0.20
C VAL A 84 -8.64 -4.64 -0.29
N GLU A 85 -9.03 -3.46 -0.78
CA GLU A 85 -10.43 -3.04 -0.94
C GLU A 85 -11.20 -3.96 -1.90
N ARG A 86 -10.58 -4.33 -3.03
CA ARG A 86 -11.15 -5.30 -3.96
C ARG A 86 -11.38 -6.65 -3.28
N SER A 87 -10.43 -7.12 -2.46
CA SER A 87 -10.58 -8.35 -1.68
C SER A 87 -11.73 -8.27 -0.70
N PHE A 88 -11.87 -7.16 0.05
CA PHE A 88 -13.02 -6.95 0.94
C PHE A 88 -14.36 -6.96 0.20
N SER A 89 -14.41 -6.42 -1.02
CA SER A 89 -15.60 -6.48 -1.86
C SER A 89 -15.94 -7.90 -2.31
N ILE A 90 -14.94 -8.69 -2.74
CA ILE A 90 -15.10 -10.11 -3.10
C ILE A 90 -15.65 -10.90 -1.90
N TYR A 91 -15.10 -10.66 -0.71
CA TYR A 91 -15.49 -11.34 0.52
C TYR A 91 -16.67 -10.67 1.22
N LYS A 92 -17.37 -9.71 0.60
CA LYS A 92 -18.47 -8.98 1.22
C LYS A 92 -19.51 -9.94 1.81
N ASN A 93 -19.91 -10.98 1.09
CA ASN A 93 -20.89 -11.95 1.59
C ASN A 93 -20.40 -12.83 2.76
N LEU A 94 -19.09 -12.96 2.94
CA LEU A 94 -18.49 -13.66 4.08
C LEU A 94 -18.33 -12.72 5.29
N LEU A 95 -17.95 -11.46 5.03
CA LEU A 95 -17.57 -10.48 6.04
C LEU A 95 -18.74 -9.60 6.50
N THR A 96 -19.83 -9.56 5.75
CA THR A 96 -21.07 -8.89 6.18
C THR A 96 -21.75 -9.74 7.23
N ASP A 97 -22.42 -9.07 8.19
CA ASP A 97 -23.14 -9.70 9.30
C ASP A 97 -24.40 -10.41 8.79
N ASN A 98 -24.18 -11.51 8.10
CA ASN A 98 -25.20 -12.44 7.65
C ASN A 98 -25.42 -13.37 8.83
N GLN A 99 -26.68 -13.71 9.17
CA GLN A 99 -27.15 -14.40 10.40
C GLN A 99 -26.43 -15.71 10.83
N ARG A 100 -25.37 -16.13 10.15
CA ARG A 100 -24.42 -17.16 10.55
C ARG A 100 -23.17 -16.50 11.14
N SER A 101 -23.14 -16.36 12.47
CA SER A 101 -21.92 -15.97 13.19
C SER A 101 -20.78 -16.95 12.87
N PHE A 102 -19.86 -16.52 11.99
CA PHE A 102 -18.62 -17.26 11.78
C PHE A 102 -17.61 -16.87 12.85
N LYS A 103 -16.98 -17.88 13.47
CA LYS A 103 -15.76 -17.64 14.26
C LYS A 103 -14.67 -17.10 13.35
N LEU A 104 -13.82 -16.21 13.86
CA LEU A 104 -12.71 -15.61 13.12
C LEU A 104 -11.81 -16.65 12.44
N GLU A 105 -11.56 -17.78 13.09
CA GLU A 105 -10.80 -18.89 12.51
C GLU A 105 -11.43 -19.48 11.24
N ASN A 106 -12.76 -19.54 11.18
CA ASN A 106 -13.48 -20.04 10.02
C ASN A 106 -13.44 -19.02 8.87
N ILE A 107 -13.52 -17.73 9.18
CA ILE A 107 -13.32 -16.65 8.21
C ILE A 107 -11.93 -16.76 7.59
N ARG A 108 -10.88 -16.93 8.42
CA ARG A 108 -9.50 -17.10 7.94
C ARG A 108 -9.36 -18.29 7.01
N LYS A 109 -9.90 -19.45 7.38
CA LYS A 109 -9.88 -20.66 6.54
C LYS A 109 -10.58 -20.44 5.21
N TYR A 110 -11.74 -19.77 5.22
CA TYR A 110 -12.50 -19.50 4.00
C TYR A 110 -11.76 -18.52 3.08
N ILE A 111 -11.18 -17.45 3.62
CA ILE A 111 -10.35 -16.51 2.85
C ILE A 111 -9.17 -17.25 2.21
N LEU A 112 -8.45 -18.10 2.96
CA LEU A 112 -7.35 -18.89 2.42
C LEU A 112 -7.79 -19.82 1.28
N LEU A 113 -8.94 -20.48 1.43
CA LEU A 113 -9.50 -21.33 0.37
C LEU A 113 -9.79 -20.53 -0.90
N GLN A 114 -10.50 -19.40 -0.76
CA GLN A 114 -10.90 -18.56 -1.90
C GLN A 114 -9.71 -17.90 -2.60
N CYS A 115 -8.72 -17.40 -1.83
CA CYS A 115 -7.46 -16.89 -2.36
C CYS A 115 -6.73 -17.94 -3.22
N ASN A 116 -6.78 -19.21 -2.81
CA ASN A 116 -6.08 -20.28 -3.53
C ASN A 116 -6.86 -20.81 -4.73
N THR A 117 -8.19 -20.81 -4.69
CA THR A 117 -9.03 -21.26 -5.82
C THR A 117 -9.08 -20.23 -6.95
N GLY A 118 -9.00 -18.93 -6.64
CA GLY A 118 -8.97 -17.87 -7.65
C GLY A 118 -7.70 -17.83 -8.51
N ASN A 119 -6.63 -18.53 -8.12
CA ASN A 119 -5.38 -18.65 -8.87
C ASN A 119 -5.36 -19.86 -9.84
N GLN A 120 -6.49 -20.57 -10.01
CA GLN A 120 -6.59 -21.76 -10.88
C GLN A 120 -7.42 -21.55 -12.15
N GLU A 121 -7.89 -20.35 -12.42
CA GLU A 121 -8.50 -20.00 -13.72
C GLU A 121 -7.48 -19.14 -14.49
N GLY A 122 -6.93 -19.73 -15.55
CA GLY A 122 -5.84 -19.17 -16.37
C GLY A 122 -6.25 -18.07 -17.34
#